data_AF-A0A0G2I5P1-F1
#
_entry.id   AF-A0A0G2I5P1-F1
#
_cell.length_a   1.000
_cell.length_b   1.000
_cell.length_c   1.000
_cell.angle_alpha   90.00
_cell.angle_beta   90.00
_cell.angle_gamma   90.00
#
_symmetry.space_group_name_H-M   'P 1'
#
loop_
_entity.id
_entity.type
_entity.pdbx_description
1 polymer ?
#
loop_
_entity_poly.entity_id
_entity_poly.type
_entity_poly.pdbx_seq_one_letter_code
_entity_poly.pdbx_strand_id
1 'polypeptide(L)'
;MSLVSLDRHLVHMTNRRLFRLLEFHQTTRFRLLLFARNLLVDGEATYLALLAEQQKNWQELPRVRAEGNPECPLRFSVEELAVIEADSEGAALGISLMQDLQDRVGRQFFQAQGLVDHGQLNEAKKALRSVKEDLIREYSSNENEAREWESAWPFDD
;
A
#
# COMPACT_ATOMS: atom_id res chain seq x y z
N MET A 1 34.80 6.79 18.90
CA MET A 1 33.37 6.51 19.17
C MET A 1 32.59 7.06 17.99
N SER A 2 31.86 6.22 17.24
CA SER A 2 31.10 6.70 16.08
C SER A 2 29.88 7.51 16.54
N LEU A 3 29.40 8.44 15.72
CA LEU A 3 28.22 9.26 15.99
C LEU A 3 27.01 8.42 16.43
N VAL A 4 26.84 7.23 15.83
CA VAL A 4 25.77 6.27 16.14
C VAL A 4 25.86 5.72 17.57
N SER A 5 27.07 5.48 18.07
CA SER A 5 27.27 5.01 19.45
C SER A 5 26.93 6.08 20.49
N LEU A 6 27.25 7.34 20.17
CA LEU A 6 26.97 8.51 21.02
C LEU A 6 25.47 8.82 21.07
N ASP A 7 24.81 8.77 19.92
CA ASP A 7 23.36 8.96 19.80
C ASP A 7 22.58 7.88 20.57
N ARG A 8 22.91 6.60 20.35
CA ARG A 8 22.28 5.49 21.11
C ARG A 8 22.49 5.63 22.62
N HIS A 9 23.67 6.07 23.05
CA HIS A 9 23.96 6.30 24.47
C HIS A 9 23.13 7.46 25.04
N LEU A 10 23.03 8.57 24.31
CA LEU A 10 22.20 9.72 24.70
C LEU A 10 20.73 9.32 24.81
N VAL A 11 20.18 8.61 23.82
CA VAL A 11 18.79 8.13 23.82
C VAL A 11 18.54 7.15 24.97
N HIS A 12 19.49 6.25 25.26
CA HIS A 12 19.42 5.36 26.42
C HIS A 12 19.29 6.14 27.74
N MET A 13 20.10 7.19 27.91
CA MET A 13 20.12 8.00 29.13
C MET A 13 18.90 8.91 29.28
N THR A 14 18.43 9.50 28.18
CA THR A 14 17.35 10.51 28.19
C THR A 14 15.96 9.89 28.08
N ASN A 15 15.80 8.85 27.26
CA ASN A 15 14.50 8.22 27.02
C ASN A 15 14.65 6.71 26.82
N ARG A 16 14.74 5.99 27.95
CA ARG A 16 14.90 4.53 27.98
C ARG A 16 13.74 3.78 27.33
N ARG A 17 12.54 4.38 27.24
CA ARG A 17 11.40 3.78 26.52
C ARG A 17 11.63 3.81 25.01
N LEU A 18 12.07 4.95 24.47
CA LEU A 18 12.43 5.08 23.06
C LEU A 18 13.61 4.16 22.72
N PHE A 19 14.64 4.10 23.57
CA PHE A 19 15.78 3.22 23.36
C PHE A 19 15.36 1.75 23.19
N ARG A 20 14.53 1.22 24.10
CA ARG A 20 14.02 -0.16 24.01
C ARG A 20 13.18 -0.40 22.75
N LEU A 21 12.43 0.61 22.30
CA LEU A 21 11.66 0.52 21.06
C LEU A 21 12.57 0.43 19.84
N LEU A 22 13.64 1.24 19.79
CA LEU A 22 14.66 1.16 18.74
C LEU A 22 15.39 -0.19 18.74
N GLU A 23 15.67 -0.76 19.92
CA GLU A 23 16.22 -2.13 20.01
C GLU A 23 15.22 -3.17 19.49
N PHE A 24 13.94 -3.04 19.85
CA PHE A 24 12.89 -3.93 19.36
C PHE A 24 12.76 -3.87 17.83
N HIS A 25 12.89 -2.69 17.21
CA HIS A 25 12.87 -2.51 15.75
C HIS A 25 13.93 -3.34 15.02
N GLN A 26 15.04 -3.68 15.69
CA GLN A 26 16.10 -4.50 15.12
C GLN A 26 15.84 -6.01 15.19
N THR A 27 14.76 -6.43 15.87
CA THR A 27 14.44 -7.85 16.07
C THR A 27 13.63 -8.45 14.92
N THR A 28 13.76 -9.76 14.72
CA THR A 28 12.92 -10.52 13.77
C THR A 28 11.43 -10.40 14.08
N ARG A 29 11.05 -10.34 15.37
CA ARG A 29 9.65 -10.18 15.79
C ARG A 29 9.04 -8.89 15.25
N PHE A 30 9.77 -7.77 15.37
CA PHE A 30 9.32 -6.51 14.79
C PHE A 30 9.24 -6.60 13.26
N ARG A 31 10.22 -7.22 12.59
CA ARG A 31 10.18 -7.40 11.14
C ARG A 31 8.97 -8.21 10.67
N LEU A 32 8.58 -9.25 11.40
CA LEU A 32 7.37 -10.03 11.09
C LEU A 32 6.09 -9.19 11.23
N LEU A 33 6.01 -8.37 12.29
CA LEU A 33 4.88 -7.44 12.47
C LEU A 33 4.83 -6.39 11.36
N LEU A 34 6.00 -5.83 10.99
CA LEU A 34 6.11 -4.87 9.90
C LEU A 34 5.75 -5.50 8.56
N PHE A 35 6.18 -6.74 8.30
CA PHE A 35 5.84 -7.48 7.10
C PHE A 35 4.32 -7.69 6.99
N ALA A 36 3.67 -8.16 8.06
CA ALA A 36 2.21 -8.32 8.08
C ALA A 36 1.49 -6.98 7.85
N ARG A 37 1.98 -5.88 8.45
CA ARG A 37 1.46 -4.54 8.19
C ARG A 37 1.62 -4.15 6.73
N ASN A 38 2.79 -4.36 6.14
CA ASN A 38 3.05 -3.97 4.75
C ASN A 38 2.21 -4.80 3.79
N LEU A 39 2.01 -6.10 4.06
CA LEU A 39 1.10 -6.93 3.27
C LEU A 39 -0.35 -6.40 3.34
N LEU A 40 -0.79 -5.94 4.52
CA LEU A 40 -2.10 -5.33 4.70
C LEU A 40 -2.23 -3.96 4.02
N VAL A 41 -1.19 -3.11 4.10
CA VAL A 41 -1.22 -1.72 3.64
C VAL A 41 -0.94 -1.61 2.14
N ASP A 42 0.11 -2.27 1.65
CA ASP A 42 0.47 -2.23 0.24
C ASP A 42 -0.42 -3.17 -0.58
N GLY A 43 -1.14 -4.09 0.09
CA GLY A 43 -2.07 -5.04 -0.51
C GLY A 43 -1.39 -6.34 -0.94
N GLU A 44 -2.09 -7.46 -0.74
CA GLU A 44 -1.63 -8.79 -1.14
C GLU A 44 -1.35 -8.87 -2.64
N ALA A 45 -2.21 -8.25 -3.45
CA ALA A 45 -2.10 -8.22 -4.92
C ALA A 45 -0.73 -7.74 -5.41
N THR A 46 -0.17 -6.69 -4.80
CA THR A 46 1.15 -6.15 -5.18
C THR A 46 2.28 -7.13 -4.91
N TYR A 47 2.25 -7.83 -3.77
CA TYR A 47 3.28 -8.83 -3.46
C TYR A 47 3.11 -10.09 -4.32
N LEU A 48 1.88 -10.54 -4.57
CA LEU A 48 1.63 -11.67 -5.47
C LEU A 48 2.08 -11.36 -6.90
N ALA A 49 1.83 -10.16 -7.42
CA ALA A 49 2.31 -9.73 -8.73
C ALA A 49 3.84 -9.78 -8.82
N LEU A 50 4.54 -9.31 -7.78
CA LEU A 50 6.01 -9.42 -7.69
C LEU A 50 6.48 -10.88 -7.71
N LEU A 51 5.81 -11.78 -6.97
CA LEU A 51 6.16 -13.19 -6.97
C LEU A 51 5.88 -13.86 -8.32
N ALA A 52 4.78 -13.51 -8.98
CA ALA A 52 4.45 -13.97 -10.32
C ALA A 52 5.50 -13.52 -11.36
N GLU A 53 5.94 -12.26 -11.28
CA GLU A 53 7.03 -11.74 -12.11
C GLU A 53 8.36 -12.47 -11.83
N GLN A 54 8.66 -12.76 -10.56
CA GLN A 54 9.85 -13.55 -10.20
C GLN A 54 9.80 -14.97 -10.75
N GLN A 55 8.63 -15.63 -10.74
CA GLN A 55 8.46 -16.94 -11.37
C GLN A 55 8.74 -16.86 -12.88
N LYS A 56 8.20 -15.85 -13.56
CA LYS A 56 8.38 -15.63 -15.01
C LYS A 56 9.85 -15.39 -15.36
N ASN A 57 10.54 -14.57 -14.57
CA ASN A 57 11.92 -14.15 -14.83
C ASN A 57 12.95 -15.05 -14.13
N TRP A 58 12.54 -16.17 -13.53
CA TRP A 58 13.39 -17.03 -12.70
C TRP A 58 14.68 -17.47 -13.40
N GLN A 59 14.56 -17.92 -14.64
CA GLN A 59 15.70 -18.38 -15.45
C GLN A 59 16.62 -17.23 -15.91
N GLU A 60 16.20 -15.97 -15.72
CA GLU A 60 16.99 -14.79 -16.06
C GLU A 60 17.90 -14.36 -14.91
N LEU A 61 17.65 -14.83 -13.69
CA LEU A 61 18.44 -14.48 -12.52
C LEU A 61 19.89 -15.01 -12.66
N PRO A 62 20.92 -14.14 -12.52
CA PRO A 62 22.32 -14.54 -12.73
C PRO A 62 22.77 -15.73 -11.89
N ARG A 63 22.29 -15.80 -10.63
CA ARG A 63 22.60 -16.90 -9.72
C ARG A 63 21.95 -18.22 -10.15
N VAL A 64 20.70 -18.17 -10.62
CA VAL A 64 19.96 -19.35 -11.12
C VAL A 64 20.66 -19.90 -12.36
N ARG A 65 21.10 -19.03 -13.28
CA ARG A 65 21.89 -19.43 -14.45
C ARG A 65 23.22 -20.09 -14.07
N ALA A 66 23.93 -19.52 -13.11
CA ALA A 66 25.20 -20.06 -12.62
C ALA A 66 25.05 -21.43 -11.94
N GLU A 67 23.91 -21.68 -11.30
CA GLU A 67 23.58 -22.95 -10.62
C GLU A 67 22.93 -23.99 -11.57
N GLY A 68 22.88 -23.73 -12.89
CA GLY A 68 22.39 -24.68 -13.88
C GLY A 68 20.87 -24.65 -14.12
N ASN A 69 20.22 -23.51 -13.86
CA ASN A 69 18.78 -23.29 -14.03
C ASN A 69 17.91 -24.29 -13.23
N PRO A 70 18.04 -24.34 -11.89
CA PRO A 70 17.10 -25.08 -11.07
C PRO A 70 15.66 -24.63 -11.32
N GLU A 71 14.70 -25.53 -11.08
CA GLU A 71 13.28 -25.18 -11.18
C GLU A 71 12.91 -24.08 -10.18
N CYS A 72 11.97 -23.20 -10.55
CA CYS A 72 11.49 -22.17 -9.64
C CYS A 72 10.78 -22.82 -8.45
N PRO A 73 11.12 -22.44 -7.20
CA PRO A 73 10.45 -22.95 -6.00
C PRO A 73 9.02 -22.43 -5.85
N LEU A 74 8.67 -21.34 -6.54
CA LEU A 74 7.32 -20.77 -6.59
C LEU A 74 6.66 -21.21 -7.90
N ARG A 75 5.44 -21.75 -7.79
CA ARG A 75 4.64 -22.19 -8.94
C ARG A 75 3.19 -21.77 -8.75
N PHE A 76 2.77 -20.84 -9.59
CA PHE A 76 1.38 -20.46 -9.80
C PHE A 76 0.82 -21.17 -11.02
N SER A 77 -0.44 -21.59 -10.93
CA SER A 77 -1.21 -22.08 -12.08
C SER A 77 -1.53 -20.93 -13.04
N VAL A 78 -2.00 -21.27 -14.25
CA VAL A 78 -2.42 -20.26 -15.23
C VAL A 78 -3.59 -19.44 -14.71
N GLU A 79 -4.51 -20.10 -14.01
CA GLU A 79 -5.69 -19.48 -13.40
C GLU A 79 -5.27 -18.54 -12.25
N GLU A 80 -4.33 -18.97 -11.40
CA GLU A 80 -3.81 -18.13 -10.32
C GLU A 80 -3.10 -16.89 -10.86
N LEU A 81 -2.30 -17.03 -11.92
CA LEU A 81 -1.64 -15.89 -12.56
C LEU A 81 -2.64 -14.88 -13.13
N ALA A 82 -3.73 -15.35 -13.76
CA ALA A 82 -4.77 -14.47 -14.28
C ALA A 82 -5.50 -13.69 -13.18
N VAL A 83 -5.77 -14.33 -12.03
CA VAL A 83 -6.36 -13.66 -10.86
C VAL A 83 -5.40 -12.62 -10.29
N ILE A 84 -4.11 -12.97 -10.12
CA ILE A 84 -3.09 -12.06 -9.61
C ILE A 84 -2.95 -10.83 -10.51
N GLU A 85 -2.95 -11.02 -11.82
CA GLU A 85 -2.87 -9.93 -12.80
C GLU A 85 -4.08 -9.00 -12.70
N ALA A 86 -5.30 -9.57 -12.70
CA ALA A 86 -6.53 -8.79 -12.56
C ALA A 86 -6.59 -8.00 -11.23
N ASP A 87 -6.22 -8.62 -10.11
CA ASP A 87 -6.18 -7.95 -8.80
C ASP A 87 -5.13 -6.84 -8.76
N SER A 88 -3.96 -7.07 -9.37
CA SER A 88 -2.90 -6.06 -9.47
C SER A 88 -3.31 -4.86 -10.32
N GLU A 89 -3.97 -5.10 -11.46
CA GLU A 89 -4.53 -4.04 -12.32
C GLU A 89 -5.62 -3.26 -11.58
N GLY A 90 -6.52 -3.95 -10.88
CA GLY A 90 -7.56 -3.35 -10.06
C GLY A 90 -6.98 -2.46 -8.95
N ALA A 91 -5.93 -2.93 -8.27
CA ALA A 91 -5.24 -2.15 -7.24
C ALA A 91 -4.56 -0.90 -7.83
N ALA A 92 -3.87 -1.03 -8.98
CA ALA A 92 -3.25 0.10 -9.66
C ALA A 92 -4.28 1.14 -10.11
N LEU A 93 -5.42 0.69 -10.64
CA LEU A 93 -6.54 1.55 -10.98
C LEU A 93 -7.07 2.27 -9.74
N GLY A 94 -7.31 1.55 -8.64
CA GLY A 94 -7.74 2.15 -7.37
C GLY A 94 -6.82 3.24 -6.84
N ILE A 95 -5.50 3.06 -6.96
CA ILE A 95 -4.51 4.08 -6.60
C ILE A 95 -4.65 5.32 -7.50
N SER A 96 -4.77 5.11 -8.81
CA SER A 96 -4.96 6.20 -9.79
C SER A 96 -6.25 6.98 -9.51
N LEU A 97 -7.35 6.28 -9.20
CA LEU A 97 -8.63 6.87 -8.82
C LEU A 97 -8.51 7.72 -7.56
N MET A 98 -7.76 7.27 -6.56
CA MET A 98 -7.54 8.06 -5.34
C MET A 98 -6.67 9.28 -5.57
N GLN A 99 -5.72 9.23 -6.49
CA GLN A 99 -4.94 10.41 -6.86
C GLN A 99 -5.83 11.44 -7.57
N ASP A 100 -6.66 11.01 -8.52
CA ASP A 100 -7.60 11.89 -9.22
C ASP A 100 -8.65 12.50 -8.27
N LEU A 101 -9.22 11.70 -7.36
CA LEU A 101 -10.09 12.20 -6.29
C LEU A 101 -9.41 13.31 -5.49
N GLN A 102 -8.16 13.08 -5.04
CA GLN A 102 -7.41 14.07 -4.26
C GLN A 102 -7.13 15.34 -5.06
N ASP A 103 -6.91 15.22 -6.37
CA ASP A 103 -6.71 16.36 -7.27
C ASP A 103 -7.99 17.20 -7.43
N ARG A 104 -9.14 16.55 -7.60
CA ARG A 104 -10.44 17.23 -7.73
C ARG A 104 -10.90 17.91 -6.45
N VAL A 105 -10.72 17.24 -5.30
CA VAL A 105 -11.09 17.77 -3.98
C VAL A 105 -10.12 18.87 -3.53
N GLY A 106 -8.87 18.77 -3.94
CA GLY A 106 -7.78 19.67 -3.58
C GLY A 106 -6.80 19.02 -2.61
N ARG A 107 -5.55 18.85 -3.08
CA ARG A 107 -4.46 18.24 -2.30
C ARG A 107 -4.20 18.91 -0.96
N GLN A 108 -4.59 20.18 -0.78
CA GLN A 108 -4.41 20.88 0.49
C GLN A 108 -5.15 20.20 1.67
N PHE A 109 -6.23 19.47 1.40
CA PHE A 109 -6.96 18.74 2.45
C PHE A 109 -6.24 17.46 2.90
N PHE A 110 -5.40 16.89 2.04
CA PHE A 110 -4.73 15.61 2.26
C PHE A 110 -3.26 15.83 2.61
N GLN A 111 -2.94 15.76 3.89
CA GLN A 111 -1.58 15.81 4.41
C GLN A 111 -0.87 14.46 4.16
N ALA A 112 0.34 14.31 4.71
CA ALA A 112 1.13 13.09 4.55
C ALA A 112 0.31 11.84 4.89
N GLN A 113 0.34 10.86 3.99
CA GLN A 113 -0.41 9.58 4.07
C GLN A 113 -1.94 9.71 3.98
N GLY A 114 -2.46 10.80 3.39
CA GLY A 114 -3.91 10.97 3.19
C GLY A 114 -4.67 11.40 4.45
N LEU A 115 -3.95 11.84 5.49
CA LEU A 115 -4.54 12.36 6.71
C LEU A 115 -5.15 13.75 6.48
N VAL A 116 -6.29 14.01 7.12
CA VAL A 116 -6.98 15.31 7.08
C VAL A 116 -6.94 15.92 8.47
N ASP A 117 -6.63 17.22 8.56
CA ASP A 117 -6.67 17.93 9.84
C ASP A 117 -8.11 17.98 10.38
N HIS A 118 -8.25 17.82 11.69
CA HIS A 118 -9.57 17.80 12.33
C HIS A 118 -10.33 19.12 12.10
N GLY A 119 -9.61 20.25 12.09
CA GLY A 119 -10.21 21.57 11.83
C GLY A 119 -10.69 21.78 10.40
N GLN A 120 -10.28 20.93 9.45
CA GLN A 120 -10.65 20.99 8.03
C GLN A 120 -11.52 19.81 7.58
N LEU A 121 -11.85 18.90 8.51
CA LEU A 121 -12.53 17.64 8.20
C LEU A 121 -13.91 17.86 7.57
N ASN A 122 -14.67 18.84 8.08
CA ASN A 122 -16.01 19.13 7.58
C ASN A 122 -15.95 19.73 6.17
N GLU A 123 -14.99 20.62 5.92
CA GLU A 123 -14.74 21.20 4.60
C GLU A 123 -14.29 20.12 3.61
N ALA A 124 -13.39 19.22 4.02
CA ALA A 124 -12.95 18.09 3.21
C ALA A 124 -14.10 17.15 2.86
N LYS A 125 -14.96 16.78 3.83
CA LYS A 125 -16.17 15.97 3.57
C LYS A 125 -17.12 16.65 2.59
N LYS A 126 -17.33 17.97 2.74
CA LYS A 126 -18.17 18.74 1.81
C LYS A 126 -17.60 18.73 0.39
N ALA A 127 -16.29 18.91 0.25
CA ALA A 127 -15.61 18.85 -1.04
C ALA A 127 -15.69 17.43 -1.65
N LEU A 128 -15.48 16.38 -0.85
CA LEU A 128 -15.66 14.99 -1.26
C LEU A 128 -17.09 14.75 -1.80
N ARG A 129 -18.13 15.17 -1.09
CA ARG A 129 -19.51 15.06 -1.58
C ARG A 129 -19.72 15.77 -2.91
N SER A 130 -19.08 16.92 -3.12
CA SER A 130 -19.25 17.68 -4.36
C SER A 130 -18.68 17.00 -5.60
N VAL A 131 -17.66 16.15 -5.44
CA VAL A 131 -17.03 15.43 -6.56
C VAL A 131 -17.59 14.02 -6.77
N LYS A 132 -18.41 13.52 -5.82
CA LYS A 132 -18.95 12.16 -5.82
C LYS A 132 -19.68 11.83 -7.12
N GLU A 133 -20.70 12.61 -7.46
CA GLU A 133 -21.56 12.34 -8.62
C GLU A 133 -20.76 12.30 -9.94
N ASP A 134 -19.78 13.20 -10.08
CA ASP A 134 -18.92 13.26 -11.27
C ASP A 134 -18.02 12.02 -11.36
N LEU A 135 -17.43 11.58 -10.25
CA LEU A 135 -16.60 10.38 -10.21
C LEU A 135 -17.41 9.11 -10.49
N ILE A 136 -18.58 8.96 -9.87
CA ILE A 136 -19.44 7.79 -10.10
C ILE A 136 -19.84 7.74 -11.58
N ARG A 137 -20.23 8.87 -12.17
CA ARG A 137 -20.59 8.93 -13.58
C ARG A 137 -19.44 8.59 -14.51
N GLU A 138 -18.21 8.98 -14.17
CA GLU A 138 -17.03 8.75 -14.99
C GLU A 138 -16.51 7.31 -14.90
N TYR A 139 -16.55 6.72 -13.71
CA TYR A 139 -15.91 5.43 -13.43
C TYR A 139 -16.86 4.23 -13.32
N SER A 140 -18.18 4.45 -13.29
CA SER A 140 -19.14 3.35 -13.40
C SER A 140 -19.46 3.07 -14.87
N SER A 141 -19.35 1.80 -15.26
CA SER A 141 -19.69 1.32 -16.60
C SER A 141 -21.17 0.96 -16.73
N ASN A 142 -21.87 0.78 -15.60
CA ASN A 142 -23.27 0.38 -15.55
C ASN A 142 -23.95 0.81 -14.24
N GLU A 143 -25.29 0.69 -14.19
CA GLU A 143 -26.08 1.06 -13.02
C GLU A 143 -25.76 0.24 -11.77
N ASN A 144 -25.31 -1.01 -11.91
CA ASN A 144 -24.97 -1.84 -10.76
C ASN A 144 -23.70 -1.31 -10.08
N GLU A 145 -22.66 -1.05 -10.87
CA GLU A 145 -21.42 -0.41 -10.39
C GLU A 145 -21.71 0.96 -9.76
N ALA A 146 -22.57 1.78 -10.37
CA ALA A 146 -22.94 3.07 -9.79
C ALA A 146 -23.57 2.91 -8.39
N ARG A 147 -24.41 1.89 -8.18
CA ARG A 147 -25.01 1.60 -6.87
C ARG A 147 -23.97 1.07 -5.87
N GLU A 148 -23.02 0.28 -6.33
CA GLU A 148 -21.91 -0.20 -5.49
C GLU A 148 -21.04 0.98 -5.03
N TRP A 149 -20.72 1.91 -5.93
CA TRP A 149 -20.02 3.15 -5.60
C TRP A 149 -20.79 3.99 -4.57
N GLU A 150 -22.09 4.19 -4.76
CA GLU A 150 -22.95 4.90 -3.81
C GLU A 150 -22.92 4.24 -2.43
N SER A 151 -23.03 2.90 -2.38
CA SER A 151 -23.00 2.13 -1.14
C SER A 151 -21.62 2.13 -0.45
N ALA A 152 -20.54 2.22 -1.22
CA ALA A 152 -19.17 2.22 -0.70
C ALA A 152 -18.71 3.60 -0.23
N TRP A 153 -19.42 4.68 -0.61
CA TRP A 153 -19.01 6.05 -0.33
C TRP A 153 -19.25 6.45 1.14
N PRO A 154 -18.20 6.66 1.96
CA PRO A 154 -18.37 6.81 3.41
C PRO A 154 -18.50 8.26 3.88
N PHE A 155 -18.66 9.24 2.97
CA PHE A 155 -18.56 10.68 3.29
C PHE A 155 -19.86 11.46 3.13
N ASP A 156 -21.01 10.77 3.07
CA ASP A 156 -22.31 11.43 2.90
C ASP A 156 -22.83 12.10 4.19
N ASP A 157 -22.22 11.80 5.34
CA ASP A 157 -22.58 12.26 6.68
C ASP A 157 -21.99 13.62 7.09
#